data_AF-A0A1Z5KWK5-F1
#
_entry.id   AF-A0A1Z5KWK5-F1
#
_cell.length_a   1.000
_cell.length_b   1.000
_cell.length_c   1.000
_cell.angle_alpha   90.00
_cell.angle_beta   90.00
_cell.angle_gamma   90.00
#
_symmetry.space_group_name_H-M   'P 1'
#
loop_
_entity.id
_entity.type
_entity.pdbx_description
1 polymer ?
#
loop_
_entity_poly.entity_id
_entity_poly.type
_entity_poly.pdbx_seq_one_letter_code
_entity_poly.pdbx_strand_id
1 'polypeptide(L)'
;MAEKTMSLKLTEAQRKRMAANRQKAIELKKAKLATRTSPMKQAPPISQRSIDTGGGFFLEEEPSTTQPVPVPEEYPSTHSVCTECSKEFLQSFLLRNFDMYICDGCRDKEDKHKLLTRTDAKNSYLLKDCDLDKREPPLKFIMKQNPHYSHGSMKLYLKCQVEDRAVMVWGSLDALEEQFEKKEDDRAKRKQKAFNKRVKELRMTVRSSLFRPAGQNHVHNFGEESFDDDEDMYFKLCITCGHKMTYEKM
;
A
#
# COMPACT_ATOMS: atom_id res chain seq x y z
N MET A 1 -37.72 9.34 24.58
CA MET A 1 -36.69 9.87 25.51
C MET A 1 -35.67 8.79 25.79
N ALA A 2 -34.40 9.16 25.74
CA ALA A 2 -33.21 8.49 26.29
C ALA A 2 -32.76 7.14 25.69
N GLU A 3 -31.94 7.23 24.64
CA GLU A 3 -30.96 6.20 24.27
C GLU A 3 -29.87 6.11 25.36
N LYS A 4 -29.74 4.94 25.97
CA LYS A 4 -28.79 4.68 27.06
C LYS A 4 -27.47 4.19 26.47
N THR A 5 -26.49 5.08 26.32
CA THR A 5 -25.12 4.75 25.90
C THR A 5 -24.42 3.93 27.00
N MET A 6 -24.34 2.62 26.81
CA MET A 6 -23.60 1.72 27.70
C MET A 6 -22.09 1.81 27.39
N SER A 7 -21.39 2.61 28.18
CA SER A 7 -19.92 2.64 28.23
C SER A 7 -19.40 1.29 28.74
N LEU A 8 -18.81 0.48 27.84
CA LEU A 8 -18.15 -0.78 28.18
C LEU A 8 -16.85 -0.50 28.95
N LYS A 9 -16.95 -0.41 30.27
CA LYS A 9 -15.78 -0.26 31.16
C LYS A 9 -15.00 -1.59 31.18
N LEU A 10 -13.79 -1.59 30.63
CA LEU A 10 -12.85 -2.72 30.66
C LEU A 10 -12.67 -3.25 32.08
N THR A 11 -12.74 -4.58 32.23
CA THR A 11 -12.56 -5.25 33.53
C THR A 11 -11.12 -5.13 34.02
N GLU A 12 -10.92 -5.27 35.32
CA GLU A 12 -9.61 -5.14 35.95
C GLU A 12 -8.60 -6.17 35.42
N ALA A 13 -9.05 -7.40 35.15
CA ALA A 13 -8.26 -8.43 34.51
C ALA A 13 -7.80 -8.04 33.09
N GLN A 14 -8.67 -7.40 32.30
CA GLN A 14 -8.33 -6.91 30.97
C GLN A 14 -7.29 -5.77 31.04
N ARG A 15 -7.45 -4.83 31.98
CA ARG A 15 -6.46 -3.75 32.21
C ARG A 15 -5.10 -4.29 32.63
N LYS A 16 -5.06 -5.28 33.52
CA LYS A 16 -3.81 -5.93 33.96
C LYS A 16 -3.11 -6.65 32.81
N ARG A 17 -3.85 -7.34 31.95
CA ARG A 17 -3.31 -7.98 30.73
C ARG A 17 -2.77 -6.96 29.74
N MET A 18 -3.47 -5.84 29.54
CA MET A 18 -3.01 -4.76 28.66
C MET A 18 -1.74 -4.09 29.20
N ALA A 19 -1.64 -3.88 30.53
CA ALA A 19 -0.45 -3.33 31.17
C ALA A 19 0.76 -4.26 31.04
N ALA A 20 0.59 -5.57 31.27
CA ALA A 20 1.65 -6.55 31.13
C ALA A 20 2.14 -6.67 29.67
N ASN A 21 1.23 -6.71 28.70
CA ASN A 21 1.58 -6.72 27.28
C ASN A 21 2.31 -5.42 26.87
N ARG A 22 1.90 -4.27 27.40
CA ARG A 22 2.56 -2.99 27.16
C ARG A 22 3.98 -2.96 27.72
N GLN A 23 4.20 -3.50 28.92
CA GLN A 23 5.54 -3.61 29.51
C GLN A 23 6.46 -4.52 28.69
N LYS A 24 5.97 -5.70 28.30
CA LYS A 24 6.73 -6.64 27.45
C LYS A 24 7.13 -6.03 26.10
N ALA A 25 6.24 -5.23 25.49
CA ALA A 25 6.54 -4.54 24.23
C ALA A 25 7.59 -3.43 24.40
N ILE A 26 7.57 -2.71 25.53
CA ILE A 26 8.58 -1.69 25.85
C ILE A 26 9.94 -2.34 26.08
N GLU A 27 9.98 -3.47 26.78
CA GLU A 27 11.21 -4.22 27.06
C GLU A 27 11.85 -4.79 25.78
N LEU A 28 11.05 -5.36 24.88
CA LEU A 28 11.50 -5.79 23.55
C LEU A 28 12.05 -4.61 22.72
N LYS A 29 11.45 -3.42 22.81
CA LYS A 29 11.97 -2.22 22.13
C LYS A 29 13.29 -1.75 22.75
N LYS A 30 13.43 -1.76 24.07
CA LYS A 30 14.68 -1.40 24.76
C LYS A 30 15.81 -2.36 24.42
N ALA A 31 15.54 -3.68 24.39
CA ALA A 31 16.51 -4.69 24.00
C ALA A 31 17.02 -4.49 22.56
N LYS A 32 16.11 -4.21 21.61
CA LYS A 32 16.47 -3.89 20.22
C LYS A 32 17.26 -2.60 20.05
N LEU A 33 17.05 -1.62 20.94
CA LEU A 33 17.81 -0.37 20.93
C LEU A 33 19.23 -0.58 21.49
N ALA A 34 19.37 -1.39 22.54
CA ALA A 34 20.66 -1.74 23.13
C ALA A 34 21.57 -2.50 22.16
N THR A 35 21.00 -3.38 21.32
CA THR A 35 21.77 -4.07 20.26
C THR A 35 22.20 -3.14 19.11
N ARG A 36 21.60 -1.95 18.98
CA ARG A 36 21.93 -0.97 17.92
C ARG A 36 23.01 0.04 18.32
N THR A 37 23.30 0.19 19.61
CA THR A 37 24.29 1.16 20.12
C THR A 37 25.70 0.57 20.26
N SER A 38 25.91 -0.71 19.97
CA SER A 38 27.24 -1.28 19.83
C SER A 38 27.85 -0.87 18.48
N PRO A 39 29.08 -0.32 18.45
CA PRO A 39 29.72 0.07 17.20
C PRO A 39 30.02 -1.18 16.37
N MET A 40 29.77 -1.09 15.05
CA MET A 40 30.15 -2.08 14.05
C MET A 40 31.58 -2.59 14.30
N LYS A 41 31.70 -3.86 14.68
CA LYS A 41 32.84 -4.68 14.30
C LYS A 41 32.40 -5.58 13.15
N GLN A 42 33.34 -5.75 12.24
CA GLN A 42 33.26 -6.43 10.94
C GLN A 42 32.45 -7.74 10.99
N ALA A 43 31.77 -8.04 9.88
CA ALA A 43 31.16 -9.33 9.65
C ALA A 43 32.20 -10.45 9.90
N PRO A 44 31.91 -11.46 10.74
CA PRO A 44 32.73 -12.65 10.75
C PRO A 44 32.49 -13.41 9.43
N PRO A 45 33.49 -14.15 8.91
CA PRO A 45 33.21 -15.13 7.88
C PRO A 45 32.21 -16.15 8.43
N ILE A 46 31.43 -16.78 7.55
CA ILE A 46 30.48 -17.85 7.87
C ILE A 46 31.23 -18.92 8.68
N SER A 47 31.08 -18.91 10.01
CA SER A 47 31.53 -20.01 10.86
C SER A 47 30.38 -21.01 10.97
N GLN A 48 30.60 -22.22 10.46
CA GLN A 48 29.76 -23.38 10.76
C GLN A 48 29.52 -23.43 12.28
N ARG A 49 28.26 -23.63 12.68
CA ARG A 49 27.91 -23.84 14.08
C ARG A 49 28.44 -25.22 14.45
N SER A 50 29.55 -25.26 15.17
CA SER A 50 30.07 -26.48 15.74
C SER A 50 29.18 -26.92 16.91
N ILE A 51 28.74 -28.18 16.88
CA ILE A 51 27.92 -28.77 17.93
C ILE A 51 28.89 -29.35 18.96
N ASP A 52 28.87 -28.79 20.17
CA ASP A 52 29.70 -29.23 21.30
C ASP A 52 28.98 -30.37 22.04
N THR A 53 29.54 -31.58 21.97
CA THR A 53 29.04 -32.76 22.69
C THR A 53 29.63 -32.91 24.10
N GLY A 54 30.32 -31.89 24.63
CA GLY A 54 30.74 -31.84 26.03
C GLY A 54 31.92 -32.75 26.40
N GLY A 55 32.67 -33.23 25.40
CA GLY A 55 33.79 -34.19 25.56
C GLY A 55 35.14 -33.73 24.99
N GLY A 56 35.33 -32.43 24.73
CA GLY A 56 36.64 -31.87 24.35
C GLY A 56 37.15 -32.15 22.94
N PHE A 57 36.30 -32.55 22.00
CA PHE A 57 36.64 -32.70 20.58
C PHE A 57 35.51 -32.15 19.69
N PHE A 58 35.84 -31.30 18.71
CA PHE A 58 34.88 -30.76 17.74
C PHE A 58 34.80 -31.67 16.51
N LEU A 59 33.60 -32.13 16.17
CA LEU A 59 33.32 -32.86 14.92
C LEU A 59 33.02 -31.85 13.80
N GLU A 60 33.81 -31.88 12.73
CA GLU A 60 33.48 -31.21 11.46
C GLU A 60 32.38 -32.03 10.77
N GLU A 61 31.19 -31.44 10.62
CA GLU A 61 30.15 -31.99 9.74
C GLU A 61 30.60 -31.81 8.29
N GLU A 62 31.03 -32.91 7.66
CA GLU A 62 31.14 -33.03 6.21
C GLU A 62 29.85 -32.52 5.57
N PRO A 63 29.90 -31.55 4.63
CA PRO A 63 28.70 -31.07 3.98
C PRO A 63 28.09 -32.22 3.17
N SER A 64 26.99 -32.76 3.69
CA SER A 64 26.14 -33.69 2.94
C SER A 64 25.73 -33.04 1.62
N THR A 65 26.48 -33.35 0.57
CA THR A 65 26.15 -33.04 -0.81
C THR A 65 25.04 -34.00 -1.21
N THR A 66 23.85 -33.77 -0.68
CA THR A 66 22.63 -34.26 -1.32
C THR A 66 22.42 -33.38 -2.55
N GLN A 67 23.14 -33.69 -3.62
CA GLN A 67 22.71 -33.27 -4.95
C GLN A 67 21.27 -33.80 -5.13
N PRO A 68 20.31 -32.96 -5.52
CA PRO A 68 19.00 -33.47 -5.92
C PRO A 68 19.24 -34.40 -7.11
N VAL A 69 18.97 -35.69 -6.90
CA VAL A 69 18.98 -36.71 -7.96
C VAL A 69 18.12 -36.18 -9.11
N PRO A 70 18.61 -36.18 -10.37
CA PRO A 70 17.80 -35.78 -11.50
C PRO A 70 16.58 -36.71 -11.55
N VAL A 71 15.39 -36.15 -11.34
CA VAL A 71 14.13 -36.83 -11.63
C VAL A 71 14.18 -37.21 -13.11
N PRO A 72 13.98 -38.48 -13.49
CA PRO A 72 13.92 -38.87 -14.89
C PRO A 72 12.87 -38.02 -15.61
N GLU A 73 13.33 -37.17 -16.52
CA GLU A 73 12.43 -36.35 -17.34
C GLU A 73 11.77 -37.32 -18.33
N GLU A 74 10.51 -37.68 -18.07
CA GLU A 74 9.71 -38.49 -18.98
C GLU A 74 9.58 -37.74 -20.30
N TYR A 75 10.35 -38.18 -21.31
CA TYR A 75 10.24 -37.63 -22.66
C TYR A 75 8.88 -38.02 -23.23
N PRO A 76 7.98 -37.06 -23.50
CA PRO A 76 6.72 -37.37 -24.14
C PRO A 76 7.02 -37.90 -25.54
N SER A 77 6.72 -39.17 -25.80
CA SER A 77 6.95 -39.81 -27.10
C SER A 77 5.98 -39.30 -28.19
N THR A 78 5.05 -38.41 -27.85
CA THR A 78 4.00 -37.91 -28.75
C THR A 78 4.38 -36.54 -29.31
N HIS A 79 4.54 -36.47 -30.63
CA HIS A 79 4.72 -35.22 -31.35
C HIS A 79 3.41 -34.40 -31.33
N SER A 80 3.50 -33.13 -30.92
CA SER A 80 2.39 -32.17 -30.96
C SER A 80 2.50 -31.29 -32.20
N VAL A 81 1.37 -30.87 -32.79
CA VAL A 81 1.35 -30.02 -33.99
C VAL A 81 1.18 -28.55 -33.59
N CYS A 82 2.00 -27.66 -34.15
CA CYS A 82 1.91 -26.22 -33.91
C CYS A 82 0.68 -25.63 -34.61
N THR A 83 -0.12 -24.87 -33.88
CA THR A 83 -1.34 -24.21 -34.39
C THR A 83 -1.06 -23.09 -35.41
N GLU A 84 0.10 -22.43 -35.33
CA GLU A 84 0.45 -21.30 -36.21
C GLU A 84 1.19 -21.74 -37.50
N CYS A 85 2.08 -22.74 -37.43
CA CYS A 85 2.88 -23.18 -38.58
C CYS A 85 2.69 -24.64 -39.01
N SER A 86 1.81 -25.38 -38.33
CA SER A 86 1.49 -26.79 -38.59
C SER A 86 2.68 -27.75 -38.56
N LYS A 87 3.84 -27.33 -38.03
CA LYS A 87 5.00 -28.20 -37.83
C LYS A 87 4.85 -29.00 -36.55
N GLU A 88 5.33 -30.24 -36.59
CA GLU A 88 5.43 -31.10 -35.42
C GLU A 88 6.56 -30.64 -34.49
N PHE A 89 6.31 -30.67 -33.19
CA PHE A 89 7.27 -30.38 -32.14
C PHE A 89 7.00 -31.26 -30.92
N LEU A 90 8.05 -31.66 -30.22
CA LEU A 90 7.92 -32.52 -29.03
C LEU A 90 7.59 -31.71 -27.79
N GLN A 91 8.36 -30.64 -27.56
CA GLN A 91 8.22 -29.77 -26.40
C GLN A 91 8.37 -28.32 -26.84
N SER A 92 7.57 -27.43 -26.26
CA SER A 92 7.75 -25.99 -26.36
C SER A 92 7.56 -25.34 -25.00
N PHE A 93 8.04 -24.11 -24.85
CA PHE A 93 7.84 -23.36 -23.62
C PHE A 93 6.36 -23.18 -23.28
N LEU A 94 5.53 -22.91 -24.29
CA LEU A 94 4.11 -22.64 -24.11
C LEU A 94 3.32 -23.92 -23.80
N LEU A 95 3.69 -25.05 -24.42
CA LEU A 95 3.07 -26.34 -24.13
C LEU A 95 3.42 -26.79 -22.71
N ARG A 96 4.70 -26.71 -22.30
CA ARG A 96 5.15 -27.15 -20.97
C ARG A 96 4.50 -26.37 -19.82
N ASN A 97 4.32 -25.06 -20.00
CA ASN A 97 3.90 -24.18 -18.89
C ASN A 97 2.40 -23.82 -18.93
N PHE A 98 1.78 -23.79 -20.11
CA PHE A 98 0.43 -23.24 -20.31
C PHE A 98 -0.51 -24.14 -21.12
N ASP A 99 -0.07 -25.35 -21.53
CA ASP A 99 -0.82 -26.27 -22.40
C ASP A 99 -1.21 -25.68 -23.76
N MET A 100 -0.40 -24.78 -24.29
CA MET A 100 -0.64 -24.14 -25.59
C MET A 100 0.22 -24.78 -26.69
N TYR A 101 -0.42 -25.27 -27.75
CA TYR A 101 0.20 -25.99 -28.87
C TYR A 101 0.88 -25.05 -29.87
N ILE A 102 1.93 -24.35 -29.43
CA ILE A 102 2.70 -23.40 -30.23
C ILE A 102 4.18 -23.70 -30.07
N CYS A 103 4.91 -23.86 -31.18
CA CYS A 103 6.34 -24.11 -31.16
C CYS A 103 7.12 -22.84 -30.78
N ASP A 104 8.35 -22.99 -30.27
CA ASP A 104 9.15 -21.84 -29.79
C ASP A 104 9.54 -20.86 -30.92
N GLY A 105 9.54 -21.31 -32.19
CA GLY A 105 9.76 -20.44 -33.35
C GLY A 105 8.58 -19.52 -33.67
N CYS A 106 7.35 -19.94 -33.37
CA CYS A 106 6.15 -19.12 -33.52
C CYS A 106 5.79 -18.32 -32.26
N ARG A 107 6.57 -18.48 -31.19
CA ARG A 107 6.33 -17.81 -29.92
C ARG A 107 6.70 -16.33 -30.01
N ASP A 108 5.68 -15.52 -30.21
CA ASP A 108 5.77 -14.07 -30.04
C ASP A 108 5.72 -13.66 -28.55
N LYS A 109 6.83 -13.12 -28.04
CA LYS A 109 6.99 -12.72 -26.63
C LYS A 109 6.47 -11.32 -26.33
N GLU A 110 6.25 -10.49 -27.34
CA GLU A 110 5.94 -9.07 -27.17
C GLU A 110 4.44 -8.81 -27.21
N ASP A 111 3.70 -9.46 -28.11
CA ASP A 111 2.27 -9.24 -28.26
C ASP A 111 1.42 -10.40 -27.74
N LYS A 112 1.24 -11.48 -28.51
CA LYS A 112 0.25 -12.53 -28.20
C LYS A 112 0.62 -13.38 -26.97
N HIS A 113 1.88 -13.83 -26.90
CA HIS A 113 2.36 -14.73 -25.84
C HIS A 113 3.14 -14.01 -24.74
N LYS A 114 2.86 -12.72 -24.57
CA LYS A 114 3.39 -11.91 -23.48
C LYS A 114 2.96 -12.50 -22.13
N LEU A 115 3.88 -12.51 -21.19
CA LEU A 115 3.60 -12.89 -19.81
C LEU A 115 3.19 -11.64 -19.01
N LEU A 116 2.07 -11.73 -18.30
CA LEU A 116 1.54 -10.69 -17.43
C LEU A 116 1.68 -11.09 -15.97
N THR A 117 2.02 -10.13 -15.11
CA THR A 117 2.00 -10.39 -13.67
C THR A 117 0.54 -10.54 -13.20
N ARG A 118 0.33 -11.24 -12.09
CA ARG A 118 -1.00 -11.34 -11.45
C ARG A 118 -1.65 -9.98 -11.24
N THR A 119 -0.87 -8.97 -10.84
CA THR A 119 -1.36 -7.60 -10.63
C THR A 119 -1.75 -6.94 -11.94
N ASP A 120 -0.95 -7.10 -12.99
CA ASP A 120 -1.25 -6.52 -14.30
C ASP A 120 -2.52 -7.15 -14.88
N ALA A 121 -2.63 -8.48 -14.88
CA ALA A 121 -3.82 -9.18 -15.34
C ALA A 121 -5.12 -8.69 -14.65
N LYS A 122 -5.08 -8.49 -13.33
CA LYS A 122 -6.24 -7.97 -12.58
C LYS A 122 -6.55 -6.52 -12.92
N ASN A 123 -5.53 -5.70 -13.14
CA ASN A 123 -5.70 -4.27 -13.39
C ASN A 123 -6.12 -4.00 -14.85
N SER A 124 -5.53 -4.68 -15.83
CA SER A 124 -5.78 -4.49 -17.26
C SER A 124 -7.05 -5.17 -17.75
N TYR A 125 -7.52 -6.22 -17.08
CA TYR A 125 -8.75 -6.94 -17.46
C TYR A 125 -9.84 -6.93 -16.39
N LEU A 126 -9.68 -6.08 -15.36
CA LEU A 126 -10.62 -5.95 -14.24
C LEU A 126 -10.97 -7.27 -13.54
N LEU A 127 -10.08 -8.26 -13.60
CA LEU A 127 -10.31 -9.59 -13.04
C LEU A 127 -10.12 -9.62 -11.51
N LYS A 128 -10.89 -10.48 -10.84
CA LYS A 128 -10.73 -10.78 -9.40
C LYS A 128 -9.90 -12.04 -9.21
N ASP A 129 -9.45 -12.26 -7.96
CA ASP A 129 -8.67 -13.45 -7.63
C ASP A 129 -9.45 -14.76 -7.85
N CYS A 130 -10.77 -14.76 -7.65
CA CYS A 130 -11.61 -15.91 -7.97
C CYS A 130 -11.64 -16.22 -9.46
N ASP A 131 -11.52 -15.21 -10.31
CA ASP A 131 -11.57 -15.38 -11.75
C ASP A 131 -10.27 -16.00 -12.28
N LEU A 132 -9.15 -15.83 -11.57
CA LEU A 132 -7.87 -16.45 -11.91
C LEU A 132 -7.70 -17.84 -11.29
N ASP A 133 -7.97 -17.96 -9.98
CA ASP A 133 -7.61 -19.15 -9.20
C ASP A 133 -8.72 -20.21 -9.15
N LYS A 134 -10.00 -19.83 -9.22
CA LYS A 134 -11.14 -20.75 -8.95
C LYS A 134 -11.97 -21.11 -10.17
N ARG A 135 -12.12 -20.21 -11.14
CA ARG A 135 -12.93 -20.48 -12.33
C ARG A 135 -12.29 -21.55 -13.19
N GLU A 136 -13.12 -22.50 -13.62
CA GLU A 136 -12.71 -23.60 -14.49
C GLU A 136 -12.59 -23.13 -15.96
N PRO A 137 -11.57 -23.58 -16.71
CA PRO A 137 -10.36 -24.28 -16.23
C PRO A 137 -9.42 -23.33 -15.46
N PRO A 138 -8.76 -23.75 -14.36
CA PRO A 138 -7.83 -22.88 -13.64
C PRO A 138 -6.68 -22.39 -14.54
N LEU A 139 -6.36 -21.09 -14.49
CA LEU A 139 -5.30 -20.54 -15.31
C LEU A 139 -3.92 -21.00 -14.80
N LYS A 140 -3.10 -21.54 -15.71
CA LYS A 140 -1.72 -21.90 -15.41
C LYS A 140 -0.84 -20.65 -15.28
N PHE A 141 0.19 -20.75 -14.45
CA PHE A 141 1.13 -19.65 -14.20
C PHE A 141 2.54 -20.15 -13.96
N ILE A 142 3.52 -19.28 -14.22
CA ILE A 142 4.92 -19.50 -13.88
C ILE A 142 5.26 -18.68 -12.64
N MET A 143 5.94 -19.29 -11.67
CA MET A 143 6.47 -18.57 -10.51
C MET A 143 7.87 -18.06 -10.79
N LYS A 144 8.11 -16.76 -10.60
CA LYS A 144 9.43 -16.13 -10.73
C LYS A 144 9.74 -15.30 -9.49
N GLN A 145 11.00 -15.14 -9.11
CA GLN A 145 11.36 -14.21 -8.03
C GLN A 145 11.07 -12.76 -8.43
N ASN A 146 10.60 -11.96 -7.49
CA ASN A 146 10.32 -10.55 -7.72
C ASN A 146 11.64 -9.75 -7.83
N PRO A 147 11.92 -9.06 -8.96
CA PRO A 147 13.12 -8.24 -9.13
C PRO A 147 13.28 -7.16 -8.07
N HIS A 148 12.18 -6.64 -7.52
CA HIS A 148 12.21 -5.58 -6.51
C HIS A 148 12.27 -6.12 -5.07
N TYR A 149 11.85 -7.37 -4.83
CA TYR A 149 11.74 -7.92 -3.48
C TYR A 149 12.14 -9.39 -3.45
N SER A 150 13.34 -9.69 -2.93
CA SER A 150 13.93 -11.04 -3.02
C SER A 150 13.16 -12.12 -2.26
N HIS A 151 12.35 -11.76 -1.27
CA HIS A 151 11.57 -12.73 -0.49
C HIS A 151 10.18 -13.03 -1.08
N GLY A 152 9.80 -12.36 -2.18
CA GLY A 152 8.49 -12.54 -2.79
C GLY A 152 8.60 -13.16 -4.18
N SER A 153 7.80 -14.20 -4.45
CA SER A 153 7.59 -14.69 -5.81
C SER A 153 6.42 -13.97 -6.48
N MET A 154 6.53 -13.78 -7.79
CA MET A 154 5.46 -13.31 -8.66
C MET A 154 4.89 -14.48 -9.47
N LYS A 155 3.58 -14.45 -9.71
CA LYS A 155 2.92 -15.32 -10.67
C LYS A 155 2.80 -14.61 -12.01
N LEU A 156 3.22 -15.29 -13.07
CA LEU A 156 3.17 -14.84 -14.45
C LEU A 156 2.16 -15.68 -15.23
N TYR A 157 1.14 -15.02 -15.78
CA TYR A 157 0.08 -15.61 -16.59
C TYR A 157 0.30 -15.29 -18.07
N LEU A 158 -0.22 -16.13 -18.95
CA LEU A 158 -0.16 -15.89 -20.39
C LEU A 158 -1.26 -14.91 -20.83
N LYS A 159 -0.91 -13.85 -21.56
CA LYS A 159 -1.83 -12.77 -21.95
C LYS A 159 -3.09 -13.29 -22.66
N CYS A 160 -2.95 -14.13 -23.69
CA CYS A 160 -4.10 -14.67 -24.42
C CYS A 160 -5.09 -15.44 -23.53
N GLN A 161 -4.61 -16.27 -22.60
CA GLN A 161 -5.49 -16.98 -21.66
C GLN A 161 -6.22 -16.04 -20.70
N VAL A 162 -5.57 -14.94 -20.32
CA VAL A 162 -6.18 -13.90 -19.48
C VAL A 162 -7.23 -13.12 -20.27
N GLU A 163 -7.00 -12.84 -21.55
CA GLU A 163 -7.98 -12.22 -22.46
C GLU A 163 -9.22 -13.09 -22.62
N ASP A 164 -9.03 -14.38 -22.90
CA ASP A 164 -10.15 -15.34 -22.99
C ASP A 164 -10.93 -15.39 -21.66
N ARG A 165 -10.23 -15.38 -20.52
CA ARG A 165 -10.86 -15.30 -19.20
C ARG A 165 -11.63 -14.00 -18.99
N ALA A 166 -11.11 -12.88 -19.49
CA ALA A 166 -11.78 -11.59 -19.43
C ALA A 166 -13.08 -11.60 -20.23
N VAL A 167 -13.04 -12.14 -21.45
CA VAL A 167 -14.22 -12.33 -22.30
C VAL A 167 -15.25 -13.24 -21.61
N MET A 168 -14.83 -14.32 -20.95
CA MET A 168 -15.75 -15.16 -20.17
C MET A 168 -16.41 -14.44 -18.99
N VAL A 169 -15.72 -13.50 -18.35
CA VAL A 169 -16.23 -12.77 -17.17
C VAL A 169 -17.12 -11.59 -17.57
N TRP A 170 -16.73 -10.86 -18.61
CA TRP A 170 -17.36 -9.60 -19.03
C TRP A 170 -18.25 -9.76 -20.26
N GLY A 171 -18.21 -10.90 -20.94
CA GLY A 171 -18.97 -11.20 -22.15
C GLY A 171 -18.25 -10.79 -23.43
N SER A 172 -17.74 -9.56 -23.49
CA SER A 172 -16.99 -9.03 -24.63
C SER A 172 -15.88 -8.07 -24.17
N LEU A 173 -14.94 -7.78 -25.07
CA LEU A 173 -13.91 -6.76 -24.83
C LEU A 173 -14.52 -5.35 -24.75
N ASP A 174 -15.52 -5.06 -25.59
CA ASP A 174 -16.26 -3.79 -25.55
C ASP A 174 -16.93 -3.57 -24.17
N ALA A 175 -17.55 -4.62 -23.61
CA ALA A 175 -18.14 -4.55 -22.29
C ALA A 175 -17.10 -4.30 -21.19
N LEU A 176 -15.88 -4.84 -21.34
CA LEU A 176 -14.77 -4.57 -20.43
C LEU A 176 -14.33 -3.10 -20.51
N GLU A 177 -14.26 -2.51 -21.71
CA GLU A 177 -13.92 -1.10 -21.92
C GLU A 177 -14.95 -0.17 -21.28
N GLU A 178 -16.25 -0.44 -21.45
CA GLU A 178 -17.30 0.33 -20.76
C GLU A 178 -17.14 0.28 -19.22
N GLN A 179 -16.69 -0.84 -18.67
CA GLN A 179 -16.45 -0.96 -17.23
C GLN A 179 -15.23 -0.17 -16.77
N PHE A 180 -14.22 -0.03 -17.62
CA PHE A 180 -13.10 0.88 -17.36
C PHE A 180 -13.55 2.33 -17.32
N GLU A 181 -14.32 2.77 -18.31
CA GLU A 181 -14.85 4.14 -18.35
C GLU A 181 -15.71 4.44 -17.12
N LYS A 182 -16.63 3.54 -16.75
CA LYS A 182 -17.44 3.67 -15.52
C LYS A 182 -16.57 3.82 -14.26
N LYS A 183 -15.46 3.07 -14.17
CA LYS A 183 -14.54 3.16 -13.02
C LYS A 183 -13.73 4.45 -13.01
N GLU A 184 -13.29 4.95 -14.16
CA GLU A 184 -12.60 6.24 -14.25
C GLU A 184 -13.54 7.41 -13.92
N ASP A 185 -14.77 7.39 -14.42
CA ASP A 185 -15.81 8.35 -14.08
C ASP A 185 -16.11 8.39 -12.58
N ASP A 186 -16.28 7.22 -11.98
CA ASP A 186 -16.49 7.10 -10.54
C ASP A 186 -15.29 7.61 -9.73
N ARG A 187 -14.07 7.34 -10.21
CA ARG A 187 -12.85 7.87 -9.60
C ARG A 187 -12.80 9.39 -9.70
N ALA A 188 -13.15 9.96 -10.85
CA ALA A 188 -13.23 11.41 -11.05
C ALA A 188 -14.29 12.04 -10.12
N LYS A 189 -15.49 11.45 -10.05
CA LYS A 189 -16.57 11.89 -9.14
C LYS A 189 -16.13 11.83 -7.68
N ARG A 190 -15.43 10.77 -7.25
CA ARG A 190 -14.90 10.66 -5.88
C ARG A 190 -13.84 11.71 -5.59
N LYS A 191 -12.92 11.97 -6.52
CA LYS A 191 -11.91 13.04 -6.39
C LYS A 191 -12.58 14.41 -6.27
N GLN A 192 -13.56 14.70 -7.11
CA GLN A 192 -14.30 15.96 -7.05
C GLN A 192 -15.06 16.13 -5.72
N LYS A 193 -15.74 15.08 -5.26
CA LYS A 193 -16.44 15.10 -3.95
C LYS A 193 -15.45 15.31 -2.80
N ALA A 194 -14.30 14.65 -2.82
CA ALA A 194 -13.26 14.83 -1.82
C ALA A 194 -12.68 16.25 -1.82
N PHE A 195 -12.46 16.83 -3.01
CA PHE A 195 -12.02 18.21 -3.15
C PHE A 195 -13.06 19.20 -2.60
N ASN A 196 -14.32 19.07 -3.03
CA ASN A 196 -15.42 19.92 -2.55
C ASN A 196 -15.59 19.82 -1.02
N LYS A 197 -15.42 18.63 -0.45
CA LYS A 197 -15.43 18.43 1.00
C LYS A 197 -14.30 19.20 1.68
N ARG A 198 -13.07 19.12 1.17
CA ARG A 198 -11.91 19.87 1.70
C ARG A 198 -12.12 21.38 1.60
N VAL A 199 -12.67 21.87 0.49
CA VAL A 199 -13.00 23.31 0.33
C VAL A 199 -14.07 23.75 1.33
N LYS A 200 -15.10 22.93 1.56
CA LYS A 200 -16.14 23.21 2.54
C LYS A 200 -15.55 23.27 3.96
N GLU A 201 -14.70 22.32 4.33
CA GLU A 201 -14.00 22.29 5.61
C GLU A 201 -13.13 23.54 5.79
N LEU A 202 -12.33 23.90 4.77
CA LEU A 202 -11.51 25.10 4.79
C LEU A 202 -12.35 26.37 4.99
N ARG A 203 -13.47 26.52 4.27
CA ARG A 203 -14.40 27.64 4.44
C ARG A 203 -14.97 27.71 5.86
N MET A 204 -15.30 26.56 6.45
CA MET A 204 -15.80 26.51 7.82
C MET A 204 -14.73 26.95 8.83
N THR A 205 -13.50 26.47 8.68
CA THR A 205 -12.36 26.87 9.54
C THR A 205 -12.10 28.37 9.47
N VAL A 206 -12.03 28.95 8.26
CA VAL A 206 -11.82 30.40 8.07
C VAL A 206 -13.00 31.20 8.63
N ARG A 207 -14.24 30.74 8.42
CA ARG A 207 -15.41 31.41 9.00
C ARG A 207 -15.36 31.40 10.52
N SER A 208 -15.00 30.27 11.14
CA SER A 208 -14.89 30.19 12.59
C SER A 208 -13.76 31.05 13.16
N SER A 209 -12.64 31.23 12.44
CA SER A 209 -11.55 32.08 12.91
C SER A 209 -11.86 33.58 12.75
N LEU A 210 -12.64 33.97 11.74
CA LEU A 210 -13.09 35.34 11.54
C LEU A 210 -14.35 35.70 12.34
N PHE A 211 -15.07 34.70 12.86
CA PHE A 211 -16.30 34.92 13.62
C PHE A 211 -15.99 35.64 14.93
N ARG A 212 -16.46 36.88 15.05
CA ARG A 212 -16.51 37.63 16.31
C ARG A 212 -17.95 37.65 16.80
N PRO A 213 -18.23 37.24 18.05
CA PRO A 213 -19.58 37.29 18.60
C PRO A 213 -20.14 38.72 18.55
N ALA A 214 -21.43 38.84 18.22
CA ALA A 214 -22.12 40.13 18.24
C ALA A 214 -22.05 40.73 19.65
N GLY A 215 -21.60 41.98 19.75
CA GLY A 215 -21.33 42.68 21.02
C GLY A 215 -19.85 42.80 21.41
N GLN A 216 -18.93 42.14 20.69
CA GLN A 216 -17.49 42.32 20.90
C GLN A 216 -16.91 43.54 20.16
N ASN A 217 -17.69 44.12 19.24
CA ASN A 217 -17.36 45.40 18.64
C ASN A 217 -17.70 46.49 19.64
N HIS A 218 -16.69 46.89 20.40
CA HIS A 218 -16.79 48.00 21.33
C HIS A 218 -17.00 49.31 20.56
N VAL A 219 -18.15 49.97 20.74
CA VAL A 219 -18.36 51.33 20.26
C VAL A 219 -17.67 52.27 21.23
N HIS A 220 -16.60 52.92 20.79
CA HIS A 220 -15.81 53.79 21.64
C HIS A 220 -16.57 55.08 21.98
N ASN A 221 -16.79 55.33 23.28
CA ASN A 221 -17.21 56.63 23.79
C ASN A 221 -15.99 57.36 24.36
N PHE A 222 -15.54 58.41 23.66
CA PHE A 222 -14.34 59.17 24.00
C PHE A 222 -14.67 60.28 24.99
N GLY A 223 -13.89 60.36 26.07
CA GLY A 223 -14.01 61.40 27.09
C GLY A 223 -13.32 62.71 26.69
N GLU A 224 -12.97 63.49 27.71
CA GLU A 224 -12.31 64.79 27.59
C GLU A 224 -10.94 64.68 26.89
N GLU A 225 -10.58 65.73 26.16
CA GLU A 225 -9.31 65.80 25.42
C GLU A 225 -8.17 66.27 26.32
N SER A 226 -7.05 65.55 26.25
CA SER A 226 -5.82 65.88 26.94
C SER A 226 -4.69 66.06 25.94
N PHE A 227 -3.82 67.04 26.20
CA PHE A 227 -2.66 67.35 25.38
C PHE A 227 -1.42 66.69 25.97
N ASP A 228 -0.58 66.12 25.12
CA ASP A 228 0.69 65.48 25.48
C ASP A 228 1.83 66.43 25.07
N ASP A 229 2.40 67.17 26.03
CA ASP A 229 3.44 68.20 25.78
C ASP A 229 4.72 67.62 25.17
N ASP A 230 5.01 66.33 25.38
CA ASP A 230 6.21 65.67 24.87
C ASP A 230 6.09 65.25 23.39
N GLU A 231 4.86 64.97 22.93
CA GLU A 231 4.57 64.47 21.57
C GLU A 231 3.85 65.51 20.69
N ASP A 232 3.54 66.71 21.22
CA ASP A 232 2.78 67.77 20.54
C ASP A 232 1.44 67.29 19.92
N MET A 233 0.80 66.29 20.53
CA MET A 233 -0.44 65.67 20.04
C MET A 233 -1.57 65.70 21.07
N TYR A 234 -2.80 65.86 20.59
CA TYR A 234 -4.00 65.71 21.41
C TYR A 234 -4.40 64.24 21.46
N PHE A 235 -4.92 63.79 22.59
CA PHE A 235 -5.48 62.47 22.70
C PHE A 235 -6.80 62.44 23.47
N LYS A 236 -7.63 61.46 23.12
CA LYS A 236 -8.85 61.12 23.84
C LYS A 236 -8.79 59.67 24.29
N LEU A 237 -9.16 59.44 25.55
CA LEU A 237 -9.30 58.09 26.09
C LEU A 237 -10.77 57.67 26.04
N CYS A 238 -11.01 56.45 25.58
CA CYS A 238 -12.33 55.87 25.67
C CYS A 238 -12.66 55.51 27.13
N ILE A 239 -13.75 56.05 27.68
CA ILE A 239 -14.12 55.93 29.10
C ILE A 239 -14.40 54.47 29.49
N THR A 240 -14.87 53.68 28.53
CA THR A 240 -15.34 52.31 28.75
C THR A 240 -14.27 51.24 28.52
N CYS A 241 -13.20 51.52 27.78
CA CYS A 241 -12.18 50.52 27.45
C CYS A 241 -10.73 51.01 27.51
N GLY A 242 -10.50 52.30 27.77
CA GLY A 242 -9.16 52.89 27.89
C GLY A 242 -8.41 53.06 26.57
N HIS A 243 -9.05 52.88 25.41
CA HIS A 243 -8.40 53.07 24.11
C HIS A 243 -8.00 54.53 23.88
N LYS A 244 -6.70 54.78 23.60
CA LYS A 244 -6.11 56.10 23.28
C LYS A 244 -6.25 56.37 21.78
N MET A 245 -6.99 57.41 21.42
CA MET A 245 -7.01 57.99 20.07
C MET A 245 -6.18 59.27 20.08
N THR A 246 -5.06 59.29 19.36
CA THR A 246 -4.22 60.48 19.16
C THR A 246 -4.59 61.18 17.85
N TYR A 247 -4.57 62.51 17.85
CA TYR A 247 -4.80 63.35 16.67
C TYR A 247 -4.13 64.73 16.83
N GLU A 248 -3.85 65.36 15.70
CA GLU A 248 -3.33 66.72 15.64
C GLU A 248 -4.51 67.71 15.49
N LYS A 249 -4.49 68.82 16.24
CA LYS A 249 -5.54 69.85 16.19
C LYS A 249 -4.92 71.10 15.53
N MET A 250 -5.38 71.43 14.32
CA MET A 250 -5.00 72.66 13.61
C MET A 250 -5.61 73.91 14.25
#